data_AF-A0A6B0BU15-F1
#
_entry.id   AF-A0A6B0BU15-F1
#
_cell.length_a   1.000
_cell.length_b   1.000
_cell.length_c   1.000
_cell.angle_alpha   90.00
_cell.angle_beta   90.00
_cell.angle_gamma   90.00
#
_symmetry.space_group_name_H-M   'P 1'
#
loop_
_entity.id
_entity.type
_entity.pdbx_description
1 polymer ?
#
loop_
_entity_poly.entity_id
_entity_poly.type
_entity_poly.pdbx_seq_one_letter_code
_entity_poly.pdbx_strand_id
1 'polypeptide(L)'
;MNAIKRFGSAMIVPVLMFAFFGIVLGFATLFKNPTIMGSLADQHTFWFKFWSVIESGGWVIFTHMEVVFVVGLPLSLAKKAPGHAALAALMGYLMFNTFINAILTQWPHTFGANLEKGVENVPGLKSIAGIATLDTNILGGIIISAIIT
;
A
#
# COMPACT_ATOMS: atom_id res chain seq x y z
N MET A 1 15.55 -24.32 5.96
CA MET A 1 14.57 -24.00 7.03
C MET A 1 14.72 -22.60 7.64
N ASN A 2 15.93 -22.03 7.81
CA ASN A 2 16.09 -20.73 8.50
C ASN A 2 15.62 -19.51 7.68
N ALA A 3 15.73 -19.53 6.34
CA ALA A 3 15.33 -18.40 5.50
C ALA A 3 13.81 -18.17 5.49
N ILE A 4 13.02 -19.23 5.31
CA ILE A 4 11.54 -19.17 5.32
C ILE A 4 11.01 -18.72 6.70
N LYS A 5 11.59 -19.24 7.79
CA LYS A 5 11.22 -18.80 9.16
C LYS A 5 11.53 -17.32 9.40
N ARG A 6 12.70 -16.86 8.95
CA ARG A 6 13.12 -15.46 9.10
C ARG A 6 12.28 -14.53 8.22
N PHE A 7 11.94 -14.95 7.00
CA PHE A 7 11.00 -14.24 6.14
C PHE A 7 9.61 -14.13 6.78
N GLY A 8 9.05 -15.24 7.27
CA GLY A 8 7.76 -15.22 8.00
C GLY A 8 7.79 -14.33 9.24
N SER A 9 8.89 -14.35 10.00
CA SER A 9 9.07 -13.46 11.16
C SER A 9 9.15 -11.97 10.76
N ALA A 10 9.69 -11.66 9.58
CA ALA A 10 9.80 -10.29 9.10
C ALA A 10 8.48 -9.71 8.58
N MET A 11 7.56 -10.57 8.13
CA MET A 11 6.22 -10.15 7.71
C MET A 11 5.35 -9.68 8.88
N ILE A 12 5.73 -9.98 10.14
CA ILE A 12 4.97 -9.56 11.32
C ILE A 12 4.81 -8.05 11.39
N VAL A 13 5.86 -7.28 11.07
CA VAL A 13 5.82 -5.82 11.15
C VAL A 13 4.76 -5.23 10.20
N PRO A 14 4.75 -5.53 8.89
CA PRO A 14 3.65 -5.14 8.01
C PRO A 14 2.28 -5.64 8.47
N VAL A 15 2.17 -6.93 8.84
CA VAL A 15 0.89 -7.56 9.20
C VAL A 15 0.23 -6.91 10.41
N LEU A 16 1.02 -6.54 11.43
CA LEU A 16 0.51 -5.86 12.62
C LEU A 16 -0.05 -4.47 12.30
N MET A 17 0.50 -3.76 11.31
CA MET A 17 -0.06 -2.49 10.86
C MET A 17 -1.46 -2.70 10.27
N PHE A 18 -1.64 -3.70 9.40
CA PHE A 18 -2.97 -4.01 8.86
C PHE A 18 -3.98 -4.37 9.95
N ALA A 19 -3.58 -5.13 10.97
CA ALA A 19 -4.45 -5.45 12.10
C ALA A 19 -4.89 -4.19 12.86
N PHE A 20 -3.94 -3.30 13.19
CA PHE A 20 -4.24 -2.05 13.88
C PHE A 20 -5.21 -1.17 13.08
N PHE A 21 -4.89 -0.89 11.82
CA PHE A 21 -5.72 -0.04 10.97
C PHE A 21 -7.07 -0.70 10.62
N GLY A 22 -7.12 -2.03 10.54
CA GLY A 22 -8.38 -2.78 10.39
C GLY A 22 -9.32 -2.57 11.58
N ILE A 23 -8.80 -2.54 12.80
CA ILE A 23 -9.60 -2.20 14.00
C ILE A 23 -10.08 -0.74 13.94
N VAL A 24 -9.21 0.19 13.55
CA VAL A 24 -9.56 1.62 13.40
C VAL A 24 -10.68 1.80 12.38
N LEU A 25 -10.57 1.15 11.21
CA LEU A 25 -11.62 1.15 10.18
C LEU A 25 -12.91 0.50 10.69
N GLY A 26 -12.81 -0.59 11.46
CA GLY A 26 -13.94 -1.23 12.11
C GLY A 26 -14.71 -0.26 13.01
N PHE A 27 -14.00 0.46 13.88
CA PHE A 27 -14.60 1.49 14.73
C PHE A 27 -15.20 2.65 13.93
N ALA A 28 -14.45 3.18 12.95
CA ALA A 28 -14.96 4.29 12.13
C ALA A 28 -16.24 3.88 11.38
N THR A 29 -16.31 2.66 10.86
CA THR A 29 -17.50 2.13 10.19
C THR A 29 -18.66 1.93 11.17
N LEU A 30 -18.38 1.37 12.36
CA LEU A 30 -19.37 1.18 13.42
C LEU A 30 -20.00 2.51 13.85
N PHE A 31 -19.18 3.53 14.08
CA PHE A 31 -19.60 4.84 14.56
C PHE A 31 -20.29 5.70 13.51
N LYS A 32 -20.09 5.39 12.22
CA LYS A 32 -20.86 5.97 11.10
C LYS A 32 -22.14 5.20 10.79
N ASN A 33 -22.45 4.11 11.47
CA ASN A 33 -23.62 3.30 11.16
C ASN A 33 -24.89 3.89 11.81
N PRO A 34 -25.90 4.34 11.03
CA PRO A 34 -27.14 4.91 11.57
C PRO A 34 -27.96 3.94 12.41
N THR A 35 -27.84 2.63 12.16
CA THR A 35 -28.52 1.59 12.95
C THR A 35 -28.00 1.52 14.39
N ILE A 36 -26.75 1.91 14.60
CA ILE A 36 -26.08 1.83 15.92
C ILE A 36 -26.08 3.18 16.61
N MET A 37 -25.78 4.25 15.86
CA MET A 37 -25.61 5.60 16.40
C MET A 37 -26.82 6.53 16.17
N GLY A 38 -27.88 6.03 15.53
CA GLY A 38 -29.11 6.78 15.30
C GLY A 38 -28.88 8.02 14.42
N SER A 39 -29.58 9.11 14.73
CA SER A 39 -29.49 10.38 14.00
C SER A 39 -28.11 11.05 14.11
N LEU A 40 -27.26 10.63 15.05
CA LEU A 40 -25.90 11.15 15.20
C LEU A 40 -24.98 10.70 14.05
N ALA A 41 -25.28 9.56 13.41
CA ALA A 41 -24.53 9.04 12.28
C ALA A 41 -25.11 9.44 10.90
N ASP A 42 -25.94 10.48 10.86
CA ASP A 42 -26.37 11.07 9.59
C ASP A 42 -25.17 11.76 8.90
N GLN A 43 -25.07 11.59 7.58
CA GLN A 43 -23.96 12.07 6.74
C GLN A 43 -23.70 13.57 6.86
N HIS A 44 -24.71 14.36 7.22
CA HIS A 44 -24.58 15.81 7.36
C HIS A 44 -24.05 16.26 8.72
N THR A 45 -24.02 15.36 9.72
CA THR A 45 -23.59 15.68 11.08
C THR A 45 -22.07 15.85 11.18
N PHE A 46 -21.65 16.62 12.18
CA PHE A 46 -20.23 16.73 12.52
C PHE A 46 -19.62 15.37 12.93
N TRP A 47 -20.40 14.54 13.62
CA TRP A 47 -19.99 13.21 14.06
C TRP A 47 -19.63 12.29 12.90
N PHE A 48 -20.50 12.16 11.90
CA PHE A 48 -20.23 11.35 10.72
C PHE A 48 -18.97 11.85 10.00
N LYS A 49 -18.87 13.16 9.77
CA LYS A 49 -17.71 13.78 9.10
C LYS A 49 -16.40 13.53 9.85
N PHE A 50 -16.41 13.63 11.17
CA PHE A 50 -15.25 13.32 12.00
C PHE A 50 -14.78 11.88 11.81
N TRP A 51 -15.69 10.91 11.88
CA TRP A 51 -15.35 9.50 11.66
C TRP A 51 -14.99 9.19 10.21
N SER A 52 -15.52 9.93 9.22
CA SER A 52 -15.10 9.82 7.83
C SER A 52 -13.66 10.26 7.62
N VAL A 53 -13.19 11.29 8.34
CA VAL A 53 -11.77 11.69 8.30
C VAL A 53 -10.88 10.58 8.88
N ILE A 54 -11.28 9.98 10.02
CA ILE A 54 -10.56 8.84 10.61
C ILE A 54 -10.54 7.65 9.66
N GLU A 55 -11.69 7.31 9.06
CA GLU A 55 -11.79 6.22 8.09
C GLU A 55 -10.86 6.45 6.90
N SER A 56 -10.84 7.66 6.33
CA SER A 56 -9.96 8.02 5.22
C SER A 56 -8.49 7.80 5.58
N GLY A 57 -8.07 8.20 6.80
CA GLY A 57 -6.73 7.91 7.32
C GLY A 57 -6.48 6.40 7.50
N GLY A 58 -7.49 5.65 7.93
CA GLY A 58 -7.41 4.20 8.11
C GLY A 58 -7.16 3.43 6.80
N TRP A 59 -7.68 3.92 5.68
CA TRP A 59 -7.50 3.29 4.37
C TRP A 59 -6.08 3.44 3.81
N VAL A 60 -5.30 4.43 4.26
CA VAL A 60 -3.95 4.73 3.72
C VAL A 60 -3.05 3.50 3.69
N ILE A 61 -3.04 2.69 4.75
CA ILE A 61 -2.18 1.50 4.83
C ILE A 61 -2.57 0.44 3.78
N PHE A 62 -3.87 0.32 3.48
CA PHE A 62 -4.41 -0.65 2.54
C PHE A 62 -4.22 -0.16 1.10
N THR A 63 -4.41 1.13 0.86
CA THR A 63 -4.18 1.74 -0.46
C THR A 63 -2.71 1.66 -0.88
N HIS A 64 -1.79 1.81 0.09
CA HIS A 64 -0.34 1.80 -0.13
C HIS A 64 0.34 0.55 0.45
N MET A 65 -0.37 -0.58 0.47
CA MET A 65 0.13 -1.84 1.04
C MET A 65 1.49 -2.25 0.47
N GLU A 66 1.75 -1.99 -0.80
CA GLU A 66 3.01 -2.31 -1.47
C GLU A 66 4.19 -1.59 -0.81
N VAL A 67 4.01 -0.29 -0.52
CA VAL A 67 5.03 0.55 0.14
C VAL A 67 5.30 0.06 1.57
N VAL A 68 4.25 -0.35 2.27
CA VAL A 68 4.35 -0.91 3.63
C VAL A 68 5.24 -2.15 3.63
N PHE A 69 5.06 -3.06 2.68
CA PHE A 69 5.89 -4.27 2.57
C PHE A 69 7.32 -3.97 2.11
N VAL A 70 7.50 -3.02 1.18
CA VAL A 70 8.83 -2.60 0.69
C VAL A 70 9.70 -2.05 1.82
N VAL A 71 9.11 -1.30 2.75
CA VAL A 71 9.84 -0.70 3.88
C VAL A 71 9.90 -1.65 5.09
N GLY A 72 8.82 -2.38 5.35
CA GLY A 72 8.70 -3.24 6.54
C GLY A 72 9.56 -4.51 6.50
N LEU A 73 9.76 -5.10 5.31
CA LEU A 73 10.61 -6.29 5.17
C LEU A 73 12.09 -5.99 5.46
N PRO A 74 12.73 -4.95 4.87
CA PRO A 74 14.12 -4.63 5.14
C PRO A 74 14.39 -4.26 6.60
N LEU A 75 13.45 -3.54 7.24
CA LEU A 75 13.55 -3.21 8.66
C LEU A 75 13.67 -4.45 9.56
N SER A 76 13.01 -5.54 9.17
CA SER A 76 12.93 -6.77 9.97
C SER A 76 13.95 -7.83 9.54
N LEU A 77 14.41 -7.79 8.29
CA LEU A 77 15.35 -8.77 7.73
C LEU A 77 16.81 -8.29 7.78
N ALA A 78 17.09 -6.99 7.69
CA ALA A 78 18.46 -6.49 7.59
C ALA A 78 19.25 -6.70 8.89
N LYS A 79 20.46 -7.26 8.77
CA LYS A 79 21.34 -7.51 9.92
C LYS A 79 22.14 -6.29 10.35
N LYS A 80 22.38 -5.36 9.43
CA LYS A 80 23.17 -4.15 9.63
C LYS A 80 22.41 -2.97 9.03
N ALA A 81 22.42 -1.84 9.75
CA ALA A 81 21.84 -0.58 9.29
C ALA A 81 20.42 -0.72 8.68
N PRO A 82 19.44 -1.27 9.41
CA PRO A 82 18.10 -1.58 8.88
C PRO A 82 17.39 -0.37 8.26
N GLY A 83 17.59 0.84 8.80
CA GLY A 83 17.05 2.07 8.21
C GLY A 83 17.62 2.39 6.83
N HIS A 84 18.91 2.11 6.57
CA HIS A 84 19.52 2.31 5.25
C HIS A 84 19.01 1.28 4.26
N ALA A 85 18.86 0.02 4.68
CA ALA A 85 18.28 -1.04 3.85
C ALA A 85 16.82 -0.73 3.46
N ALA A 86 16.03 -0.22 4.40
CA ALA A 86 14.64 0.19 4.15
C ALA A 86 14.55 1.37 3.17
N LEU A 87 15.41 2.38 3.33
CA LEU A 87 15.47 3.50 2.40
C LEU A 87 15.92 3.03 1.00
N ALA A 88 16.95 2.19 0.91
CA ALA A 88 17.40 1.63 -0.35
C ALA A 88 16.31 0.80 -1.05
N ALA A 89 15.56 0.00 -0.29
CA ALA A 89 14.46 -0.79 -0.82
C ALA A 89 13.32 0.09 -1.36
N LEU A 90 12.96 1.15 -0.63
CA LEU A 90 11.97 2.12 -1.07
C LEU A 90 12.40 2.79 -2.38
N MET A 91 13.64 3.30 -2.43
CA MET A 91 14.15 3.96 -3.63
C MET A 91 14.26 2.99 -4.81
N GLY A 92 14.70 1.76 -4.58
CA GLY A 92 14.76 0.71 -5.60
C GLY A 92 13.39 0.34 -6.15
N TYR A 93 12.36 0.29 -5.29
CA TYR A 93 10.99 0.03 -5.71
C TYR A 93 10.39 1.17 -6.53
N LEU A 94 10.61 2.42 -6.12
CA LEU A 94 10.16 3.58 -6.91
C LEU A 94 10.89 3.67 -8.25
N MET A 95 12.19 3.37 -8.28
CA MET A 95 12.97 3.29 -9.52
C MET A 95 12.44 2.20 -10.45
N PHE A 96 12.14 1.01 -9.92
CA PHE A 96 11.52 -0.07 -10.68
C PHE A 96 10.17 0.36 -11.29
N ASN A 97 9.29 0.96 -10.50
CA ASN A 97 8.00 1.46 -11.01
C ASN A 97 8.17 2.59 -12.05
N THR A 98 9.19 3.43 -11.90
CA THR A 98 9.51 4.47 -12.89
C THR A 98 9.98 3.84 -14.22
N PHE A 99 10.75 2.76 -14.17
CA PHE A 99 11.13 2.02 -15.38
C PHE A 99 9.93 1.40 -16.07
N ILE A 100 9.02 0.78 -15.31
CA ILE A 100 7.77 0.25 -15.87
C ILE A 100 6.95 1.38 -16.50
N ASN A 101 6.77 2.50 -15.82
CA ASN A 101 6.09 3.66 -16.35
C ASN A 101 6.71 4.16 -17.67
N ALA A 102 8.04 4.26 -17.72
CA ALA A 102 8.76 4.67 -18.93
C ALA A 102 8.53 3.66 -20.08
N ILE A 103 8.59 2.36 -19.81
CA ILE A 103 8.31 1.31 -20.81
C ILE A 103 6.87 1.45 -21.34
N LEU A 104 5.88 1.60 -20.45
CA LEU A 104 4.48 1.76 -20.85
C LEU A 104 4.26 3.03 -21.69
N THR A 105 5.01 4.09 -21.40
CA THR A 105 4.94 5.37 -22.11
C THR A 105 5.60 5.29 -23.50
N GLN A 106 6.70 4.55 -23.65
CA GLN A 106 7.41 4.42 -24.92
C GLN A 106 6.74 3.41 -25.87
N TRP A 107 6.09 2.38 -25.34
CA TRP A 107 5.43 1.32 -26.13
C TRP A 107 3.94 1.12 -25.77
N PRO A 108 3.10 2.17 -25.83
CA PRO A 108 1.70 2.11 -25.37
C PRO A 108 0.87 1.11 -26.18
N HIS A 109 1.11 1.01 -27.49
CA HIS A 109 0.38 0.09 -28.38
C HIS A 109 0.72 -1.39 -28.15
N THR A 110 1.93 -1.69 -27.69
CA THR A 110 2.39 -3.08 -27.47
C THR A 110 1.81 -3.66 -26.18
N PHE A 111 1.64 -2.83 -25.15
CA PHE A 111 1.15 -3.26 -23.84
C PHE A 111 -0.32 -2.92 -23.58
N GLY A 112 -1.00 -2.27 -24.54
CA GLY A 112 -2.41 -1.88 -24.39
C GLY A 112 -2.65 -0.83 -23.30
N ALA A 113 -1.59 -0.22 -22.78
CA ALA A 113 -1.63 0.75 -21.70
C ALA A 113 -1.82 2.15 -22.28
N ASN A 114 -3.07 2.53 -22.54
CA ASN A 114 -3.36 3.90 -22.90
C ASN A 114 -3.42 4.77 -21.63
N LEU A 115 -2.26 5.29 -21.22
CA LEU A 115 -2.09 6.13 -20.04
C LEU A 115 -2.90 7.45 -20.11
N GLU A 116 -3.38 7.85 -21.29
CA GLU A 116 -4.20 9.04 -21.50
C GLU A 116 -5.64 8.88 -20.96
N LYS A 117 -6.13 7.65 -20.80
CA LYS A 117 -7.48 7.37 -20.27
C LYS A 117 -7.56 7.37 -18.74
N GLY A 118 -6.45 7.63 -18.07
CA GLY A 118 -6.33 7.52 -16.62
C GLY A 118 -6.08 6.08 -16.18
N VAL A 119 -5.21 5.94 -15.18
CA VAL A 119 -4.75 4.66 -14.61
C VAL A 119 -5.90 3.82 -14.05
N GLU A 120 -6.97 4.47 -13.60
CA GLU A 120 -8.14 3.84 -12.97
C GLU A 120 -9.06 3.11 -13.97
N ASN A 121 -8.96 3.41 -15.26
CA ASN A 121 -9.85 2.86 -16.30
C ASN A 121 -9.22 1.70 -17.09
N VAL A 122 -7.97 1.34 -16.80
CA VAL A 122 -7.23 0.28 -17.51
C VAL A 122 -6.94 -0.86 -16.52
N PRO A 123 -7.54 -2.05 -16.71
CA PRO A 123 -7.28 -3.20 -15.85
C PRO A 123 -5.80 -3.55 -15.81
N GLY A 124 -5.24 -3.70 -14.61
CA GLY A 124 -3.84 -4.07 -14.41
C GLY A 124 -2.87 -2.90 -14.31
N LEU A 125 -3.32 -1.64 -14.36
CA LEU A 125 -2.51 -0.47 -14.01
C LEU A 125 -2.95 0.09 -12.65
N LYS A 126 -1.98 0.59 -11.87
CA LYS A 126 -2.20 1.23 -10.58
C LYS A 126 -1.25 2.42 -10.42
N SER A 127 -1.72 3.45 -9.72
CA SER A 127 -0.86 4.58 -9.31
C SER A 127 -0.22 4.25 -7.96
N ILE A 128 1.11 4.10 -7.96
CA ILE A 128 1.88 3.81 -6.75
C ILE A 128 2.76 5.02 -6.46
N ALA A 129 2.50 5.70 -5.34
CA ALA A 129 3.17 6.95 -4.95
C ALA A 129 3.17 8.04 -6.06
N GLY A 130 2.09 8.10 -6.87
CA GLY A 130 1.95 9.03 -7.98
C GLY A 130 2.55 8.55 -9.32
N ILE A 131 3.14 7.35 -9.35
CA ILE A 131 3.71 6.75 -10.57
C ILE A 131 2.68 5.77 -11.15
N ALA A 132 2.26 6.00 -12.40
CA ALA A 132 1.42 5.08 -13.14
C ALA A 132 2.22 3.83 -13.56
N THR A 133 1.96 2.70 -12.93
CA THR A 133 2.74 1.45 -13.12
C THR A 133 1.79 0.26 -13.23
N LEU A 134 2.35 -0.93 -13.45
CA LEU A 134 1.61 -2.19 -13.43
C LEU A 134 1.16 -2.50 -11.99
N ASP A 135 -0.07 -2.97 -11.82
CA ASP A 135 -0.56 -3.46 -10.54
C ASP A 135 0.08 -4.82 -10.20
N THR A 136 1.26 -4.77 -9.58
CA THR A 136 1.95 -5.96 -9.08
C THR A 136 1.43 -6.41 -7.71
N ASN A 137 0.45 -5.70 -7.15
CA ASN A 137 0.01 -5.85 -5.77
C ASN A 137 1.22 -5.83 -4.80
N ILE A 138 1.08 -6.43 -3.63
CA ILE A 138 2.12 -6.59 -2.61
C ILE A 138 3.33 -7.37 -3.13
N LEU A 139 3.16 -8.26 -4.12
CA LEU A 139 4.23 -9.14 -4.62
C LEU A 139 5.41 -8.36 -5.17
N GLY A 140 5.18 -7.30 -5.96
CA GLY A 140 6.27 -6.47 -6.49
C GLY A 140 7.11 -5.84 -5.36
N GLY A 141 6.44 -5.41 -4.30
CA GLY A 141 7.11 -4.84 -3.13
C GLY A 141 7.94 -5.87 -2.34
N ILE A 142 7.41 -7.08 -2.17
CA ILE A 142 8.11 -8.20 -1.52
C ILE A 142 9.35 -8.60 -2.31
N ILE A 143 9.26 -8.70 -3.64
CA ILE A 143 10.38 -9.12 -4.49
C ILE A 143 11.51 -8.11 -4.40
N ILE A 144 11.22 -6.81 -4.60
CA ILE A 144 12.26 -5.77 -4.59
C ILE A 144 12.91 -5.65 -3.21
N SER A 145 12.12 -5.69 -2.13
CA SER A 145 12.68 -5.64 -0.78
C SER A 145 13.52 -6.88 -0.45
N ALA A 146 13.14 -8.07 -0.90
CA ALA A 146 13.93 -9.29 -0.71
C ALA A 146 15.25 -9.28 -1.49
N ILE A 147 15.32 -8.62 -2.64
CA ILE A 147 16.56 -8.46 -3.42
C ILE A 147 17.52 -7.49 -2.72
N ILE A 148 16.99 -6.44 -2.09
CA ILE A 148 17.80 -5.36 -1.51
C ILE A 148 18.24 -5.64 -0.06
N THR A 149 17.53 -6.51 0.67
CA THR A 149 17.79 -6.80 2.10
C THR A 149 18.77 -7.95 2.35
#